data_AF-A0A379WKY5-F1
#
_entry.id   AF-A0A379WKY5-F1
#
_cell.length_a   1.000
_cell.length_b   1.000
_cell.length_c   1.000
_cell.angle_alpha   90.00
_cell.angle_beta   90.00
_cell.angle_gamma   90.00
#
_symmetry.space_group_name_H-M   'P 1'
#
loop_
_entity.id
_entity.type
_entity.pdbx_description
1 polymer ?
#
loop_
_entity_poly.entity_id
_entity_poly.type
_entity_poly.pdbx_seq_one_letter_code
_entity_poly.pdbx_strand_id
1 'polypeptide(L)'
;MSEQFLYFLQQMFNGVTLGSTYALIAIGYTMVYGIIGMINFAHGEVYMIGSYVSFMIIAALMMMGIDTSWLLVAAGFIGAIIIASAYG
;
A
#
# COMPACT_ATOMS: atom_id res chain seq x y z
N MET A 1 -29.43 -13.57 23.39
CA MET A 1 -28.41 -13.70 24.44
C MET A 1 -27.23 -14.56 23.99
N SER A 2 -27.43 -15.82 23.57
CA SER A 2 -26.35 -16.70 23.08
C SER A 2 -25.68 -16.20 21.79
N GLU A 3 -26.46 -15.72 20.82
CA GLU A 3 -25.90 -15.23 19.54
C GLU A 3 -25.03 -13.97 19.69
N GLN A 4 -25.41 -13.04 20.58
CA GLN A 4 -24.60 -11.86 20.90
C GLN A 4 -23.26 -12.25 21.55
N PHE A 5 -23.27 -13.27 22.40
CA PHE A 5 -22.06 -13.80 23.02
C PHE A 5 -21.14 -14.46 21.98
N LEU A 6 -21.70 -15.24 21.04
CA LEU A 6 -20.93 -15.84 19.95
C LEU A 6 -20.34 -14.77 19.01
N TYR A 7 -21.11 -13.72 18.68
CA TYR A 7 -20.63 -12.60 17.88
C TYR A 7 -19.49 -11.84 18.58
N PHE A 8 -19.60 -11.61 19.89
CA PHE A 8 -18.53 -11.00 20.69
C PHE A 8 -17.26 -11.85 20.65
N LEU A 9 -17.38 -13.18 20.86
CA LEU A 9 -16.24 -14.09 20.78
C LEU A 9 -15.60 -14.07 19.38
N GLN A 10 -16.40 -14.12 18.31
CA GLN A 10 -15.90 -14.02 16.95
C GLN A 10 -15.09 -12.72 16.76
N GLN A 11 -15.59 -11.59 17.24
CA GLN A 11 -14.90 -10.32 17.04
C GLN A 11 -13.66 -10.16 17.91
N MET A 12 -13.64 -10.79 19.10
CA MET A 12 -12.43 -10.92 19.90
C MET A 12 -11.35 -11.71 19.14
N PHE A 13 -11.69 -12.85 18.55
CA PHE A 13 -10.74 -13.63 17.75
C PHE A 13 -10.27 -12.86 16.50
N ASN A 14 -11.17 -12.22 15.76
CA ASN A 14 -10.82 -11.37 14.63
C ASN A 14 -9.86 -10.25 15.03
N GLY A 15 -10.12 -9.60 16.18
CA GLY A 15 -9.26 -8.55 16.72
C GLY A 15 -7.87 -9.05 17.09
N VAL A 16 -7.78 -10.23 17.72
CA VAL A 16 -6.49 -10.86 18.03
C VAL A 16 -5.73 -11.24 16.76
N THR A 17 -6.40 -11.80 15.77
CA THR A 17 -5.78 -12.15 14.48
C THR A 17 -5.22 -10.92 13.78
N LEU A 18 -6.04 -9.88 13.57
CA LEU A 18 -5.61 -8.64 12.93
C LEU A 18 -4.51 -7.93 13.74
N GLY A 19 -4.67 -7.87 15.06
CA GLY A 19 -3.68 -7.30 15.97
C GLY A 19 -2.34 -8.02 15.91
N SER A 20 -2.35 -9.36 15.84
CA SER A 20 -1.14 -10.18 15.72
C SER A 20 -0.44 -9.97 14.38
N THR A 21 -1.19 -9.85 13.28
CA THR A 21 -0.62 -9.51 11.96
C THR A 21 0.07 -8.14 12.02
N TYR A 22 -0.59 -7.12 12.57
CA TYR A 22 0.02 -5.79 12.69
C TYR A 22 1.22 -5.76 13.64
N ALA A 23 1.17 -6.51 14.74
CA ALA A 23 2.30 -6.66 15.66
C ALA A 23 3.51 -7.32 14.98
N LEU A 24 3.30 -8.38 14.19
CA LEU A 24 4.37 -9.04 13.43
C LEU A 24 4.99 -8.11 12.37
N ILE A 25 4.16 -7.34 11.66
CA ILE A 25 4.65 -6.33 10.70
C ILE A 25 5.52 -5.29 11.42
N ALA A 26 5.05 -4.76 12.55
CA ALA A 26 5.80 -3.79 13.34
C ALA A 26 7.12 -4.36 13.87
N ILE A 27 7.11 -5.59 14.41
CA ILE A 27 8.33 -6.28 14.87
C ILE A 27 9.31 -6.44 13.70
N GLY A 28 8.86 -6.95 12.55
CA GLY A 28 9.71 -7.08 11.36
C GLY A 28 10.36 -5.76 10.95
N TYR A 29 9.58 -4.67 10.92
CA TYR A 29 10.07 -3.33 10.62
C TYR A 29 11.11 -2.83 11.63
N THR A 30 10.85 -3.00 12.93
CA THR A 30 11.80 -2.60 13.99
C THR A 30 13.06 -3.44 14.02
N MET A 31 12.99 -4.74 13.66
CA MET A 31 14.18 -5.59 13.56
C MET A 31 15.08 -5.18 12.39
N VAL A 32 14.50 -4.93 11.21
CA VAL A 32 15.25 -4.49 10.03
C VAL A 32 15.95 -3.15 10.30
N TYR A 33 15.21 -2.14 10.80
CA TYR A 33 15.82 -0.84 11.09
C TYR A 33 16.68 -0.82 12.35
N GLY A 34 16.40 -1.69 13.33
CA GLY A 34 17.19 -1.83 14.55
C GLY A 34 18.58 -2.39 14.29
N ILE A 35 18.74 -3.27 13.28
CA ILE A 35 20.04 -3.79 12.86
C ILE A 35 20.79 -2.78 11.97
N ILE A 36 20.09 -2.12 11.05
CA ILE A 36 20.69 -1.17 10.10
C ILE A 36 21.06 0.17 10.80
N GLY A 37 20.41 0.52 11.90
CA GLY A 37 20.70 1.72 12.68
C GLY A 37 20.33 3.04 11.98
N MET A 38 19.70 2.96 10.80
CA MET A 38 19.25 4.12 10.02
C MET A 38 17.78 3.95 9.65
N ILE A 39 16.97 4.97 9.94
CA ILE A 39 15.57 5.05 9.50
C ILE A 39 15.59 5.51 8.05
N ASN A 40 15.28 4.59 7.12
CA ASN A 40 15.20 4.93 5.71
C ASN A 40 13.81 5.52 5.38
N PHE A 41 13.74 6.83 5.14
CA PHE A 41 12.51 7.51 4.70
C PHE A 41 12.25 7.43 3.19
N ALA A 42 13.13 6.77 2.42
CA ALA A 42 13.00 6.65 0.96
C ALA A 42 11.69 5.95 0.54
N HIS A 43 11.05 5.18 1.43
CA HIS A 43 9.77 4.56 1.12
C HIS A 43 8.67 5.59 0.79
N GLY A 44 8.67 6.74 1.49
CA GLY A 44 7.75 7.84 1.20
C GLY A 44 8.09 8.56 -0.11
N GLU A 45 9.37 8.74 -0.41
CA GLU A 45 9.83 9.38 -1.65
C GLU A 45 9.52 8.52 -2.88
N VAL A 46 9.74 7.21 -2.81
CA VAL A 46 9.41 6.26 -3.90
C VAL A 46 7.91 6.21 -4.15
N TYR A 47 7.08 6.21 -3.09
CA TYR A 47 5.62 6.32 -3.22
C TYR A 47 5.20 7.62 -3.91
N MET A 48 5.81 8.74 -3.50
CA MET A 48 5.52 10.04 -4.09
C MET A 48 5.84 10.05 -5.58
N ILE A 49 7.04 9.61 -5.97
CA ILE A 49 7.46 9.55 -7.37
C ILE A 49 6.54 8.64 -8.20
N GLY A 50 6.20 7.45 -7.70
CA GLY A 50 5.27 6.54 -8.38
C GLY A 50 3.88 7.15 -8.60
N SER A 51 3.35 7.89 -7.60
CA SER A 51 2.06 8.57 -7.70
C SER A 51 2.08 9.73 -8.71
N TYR A 52 3.13 10.54 -8.73
CA TYR A 52 3.27 11.63 -9.71
C TYR A 52 3.41 11.09 -11.13
N VAL A 53 4.16 10.00 -11.34
CA VAL A 53 4.26 9.40 -12.68
C VAL A 53 2.91 8.85 -13.14
N SER A 54 2.17 8.17 -12.27
CA SER A 54 0.80 7.72 -12.58
C SER A 54 -0.11 8.88 -12.98
N PHE A 55 -0.06 9.99 -12.23
CA PHE A 55 -0.79 11.21 -12.56
C PHE A 55 -0.40 11.78 -13.92
N MET A 56 0.90 11.87 -14.22
CA MET A 56 1.40 12.37 -15.51
C MET A 56 0.97 11.49 -16.69
N ILE A 57 0.97 10.16 -16.51
CA ILE A 57 0.50 9.22 -17.53
C ILE A 57 -1.00 9.41 -17.80
N ILE A 58 -1.80 9.51 -16.73
CA ILE A 58 -3.25 9.73 -16.85
C ILE A 58 -3.52 11.08 -17.54
N ALA A 59 -2.84 12.15 -17.12
CA ALA A 59 -2.98 13.47 -17.73
C ALA A 59 -2.60 13.46 -19.21
N ALA A 60 -1.49 12.81 -19.58
CA ALA A 60 -1.06 12.69 -20.97
C ALA A 60 -2.08 11.91 -21.83
N LEU A 61 -2.62 10.81 -21.32
CA LEU A 61 -3.64 10.01 -22.02
C LEU A 61 -4.93 10.81 -22.23
N MET A 62 -5.39 11.56 -21.22
CA MET A 62 -6.54 12.45 -21.34
C MET A 62 -6.29 13.56 -22.37
N MET A 63 -5.10 14.15 -22.41
CA MET A 63 -4.74 15.14 -23.44
C MET A 63 -4.74 14.56 -24.86
N MET A 64 -4.53 13.26 -25.02
CA MET A 64 -4.64 12.54 -26.29
C MET A 64 -6.10 12.14 -26.63
N GLY A 65 -7.07 12.53 -25.81
CA GLY A 65 -8.50 12.21 -25.99
C GLY A 65 -8.87 10.78 -25.53
N ILE A 66 -8.01 10.13 -24.75
CA ILE A 66 -8.28 8.80 -24.19
C ILE A 66 -8.88 8.97 -22.80
N ASP A 67 -10.21 8.94 -22.72
CA ASP A 67 -10.95 9.19 -21.47
C ASP A 67 -11.53 7.90 -20.84
N THR A 68 -11.15 6.74 -21.37
CA THR A 68 -11.64 5.45 -20.91
C THR A 68 -11.10 5.11 -19.51
N SER A 69 -11.96 5.21 -18.48
CA SER A 69 -11.56 5.11 -17.07
C SER A 69 -10.72 3.89 -16.71
N TRP A 70 -11.09 2.69 -17.19
CA TRP A 70 -10.34 1.47 -16.84
C TRP A 70 -8.93 1.46 -17.44
N LEU A 71 -8.78 2.03 -18.64
CA LEU A 71 -7.49 2.10 -19.35
C LEU A 71 -6.56 3.11 -18.67
N LEU A 72 -7.10 4.25 -18.22
CA LEU A 72 -6.36 5.26 -17.47
C LEU A 72 -5.82 4.71 -16.16
N VAL A 73 -6.67 4.00 -15.40
CA VAL A 73 -6.28 3.36 -14.14
C VAL A 73 -5.24 2.27 -14.39
N ALA A 74 -5.43 1.42 -15.40
CA ALA A 74 -4.48 0.36 -15.74
C ALA A 74 -3.11 0.94 -16.16
N ALA A 75 -3.09 1.96 -17.02
CA ALA A 75 -1.86 2.59 -17.48
C ALA A 75 -1.12 3.31 -16.35
N GLY A 76 -1.83 4.07 -15.51
CA GLY A 76 -1.24 4.72 -14.33
C GLY A 76 -0.69 3.71 -13.33
N PHE A 77 -1.40 2.60 -13.10
CA PHE A 77 -0.97 1.54 -12.21
C PHE A 77 0.29 0.82 -12.73
N ILE A 78 0.33 0.47 -14.02
CA ILE A 78 1.51 -0.12 -14.66
C ILE A 78 2.70 0.85 -14.57
N GLY A 79 2.49 2.14 -14.85
CA GLY A 79 3.53 3.16 -14.73
C GLY A 79 4.09 3.28 -13.31
N ALA A 80 3.22 3.27 -12.31
CA ALA A 80 3.61 3.29 -10.90
C ALA A 80 4.42 2.04 -10.50
N ILE A 81 4.02 0.85 -10.95
CA ILE A 81 4.76 -0.40 -10.69
C ILE A 81 6.16 -0.33 -11.30
N ILE A 82 6.26 0.05 -12.58
CA ILE A 82 7.55 0.10 -13.28
C ILE A 82 8.50 1.05 -12.56
N ILE A 83 8.03 2.26 -12.22
CA ILE A 83 8.86 3.26 -11.56
C ILE A 83 9.20 2.86 -10.13
N ALA A 84 8.24 2.41 -9.32
CA ALA A 84 8.51 2.01 -7.95
C ALA A 84 9.49 0.84 -7.89
N SER A 85 9.34 -0.16 -8.77
CA SER A 85 10.22 -1.33 -8.83
C SER A 85 11.67 -1.00 -9.26
N ALA A 86 11.89 0.13 -9.94
CA ALA A 86 13.22 0.58 -10.30
C ALA A 86 14.01 1.17 -9.12
N TYR A 87 13.32 1.67 -8.08
CA TYR A 87 13.94 2.30 -6.90
C TYR A 87 14.00 1.41 -5.65
N GLY A 88 13.44 0.19 -5.70
CA GLY A 88 13.55 -0.82 -4.63
C GLY A 88 12.23 -1.49 -4.27
#